data_AF-A0A9E4PXT5-F1
#
_entry.id   AF-A0A9E4PXT5-F1
#
_cell.length_a   1.000
_cell.length_b   1.000
_cell.length_c   1.000
_cell.angle_alpha   90.00
_cell.angle_beta   90.00
_cell.angle_gamma   90.00
#
_symmetry.space_group_name_H-M   'P 1'
#
loop_
_entity.id
_entity.type
_entity.pdbx_description
1 polymer ?
#
loop_
_entity_poly.entity_id
_entity_poly.type
_entity_poly.pdbx_seq_one_letter_code
_entity_poly.pdbx_strand_id
1 'polypeptide(L)'
;DSVTLEQLEDAIDGPDGWQQFLYPVDRVLRDLKSITLGREAEEHLRHGQAVTLGRPELEAGYLEEYRAYNSEGVFMALVRFDRPTNSWQPVKVFQLDTPSPYAPASV
;
A
#
# COMPACT_ATOMS: atom_id res chain seq x y z
N ASP A 1 13.68 -0.36 15.58
CA ASP A 1 12.79 -0.45 16.74
C ASP A 1 12.64 -1.91 17.13
N SER A 2 12.75 -2.19 18.42
CA SER A 2 12.64 -3.53 19.00
C SER A 2 11.87 -3.42 20.31
N VAL A 3 11.10 -4.45 20.62
CA VAL A 3 10.38 -4.60 21.88
C VAL A 3 10.82 -5.91 22.53
N THR A 4 10.85 -5.96 23.86
CA THR A 4 11.13 -7.20 24.59
C THR A 4 9.86 -8.05 24.70
N LEU A 5 10.01 -9.31 25.10
CA LEU A 5 8.87 -10.21 25.30
C LEU A 5 8.02 -9.75 26.49
N GLU A 6 8.66 -9.28 27.56
CA GLU A 6 7.98 -8.77 28.75
C GLU A 6 7.13 -7.54 28.41
N GLN A 7 7.65 -6.63 27.58
CA GLN A 7 6.89 -5.48 27.09
C GLN A 7 5.69 -5.90 26.25
N LEU A 8 5.83 -6.98 25.47
CA LEU A 8 4.75 -7.51 24.66
C LEU A 8 3.66 -8.15 25.53
N GLU A 9 4.05 -8.89 26.58
CA GLU A 9 3.16 -9.51 27.57
C GLU A 9 2.40 -8.44 28.36
N ASP A 10 3.09 -7.43 28.89
CA ASP A 10 2.50 -6.32 29.66
C ASP A 10 1.46 -5.53 28.84
N ALA A 11 1.63 -5.47 27.52
CA ALA A 11 0.73 -4.75 26.63
C ALA A 11 -0.60 -5.47 26.35
N ILE A 12 -0.72 -6.77 26.64
CA ILE A 12 -1.90 -7.59 26.31
C ILE A 12 -3.17 -7.02 26.96
N ASP A 13 -3.04 -6.56 28.21
CA ASP A 13 -4.17 -6.05 29.00
C ASP A 13 -4.49 -4.56 28.69
N GLY A 14 -3.72 -3.93 27.80
CA GLY A 14 -3.91 -2.55 27.38
C GLY A 14 -5.01 -2.37 26.33
N PRO A 15 -5.52 -1.13 26.13
CA PRO A 15 -6.62 -0.85 25.20
C PRO A 15 -6.32 -1.23 23.74
N ASP A 16 -5.08 -1.02 23.28
CA ASP A 16 -4.63 -1.38 21.92
C ASP A 16 -3.89 -2.73 21.87
N GLY A 17 -3.78 -3.41 23.01
CA GLY A 17 -3.07 -4.68 23.13
C GLY A 17 -1.61 -4.63 22.67
N TRP A 18 -1.11 -5.78 22.23
CA TRP A 18 0.20 -5.92 21.59
C TRP A 18 0.28 -5.25 20.20
N GLN A 19 -0.87 -4.91 19.59
CA GLN A 19 -0.94 -4.36 18.23
C GLN A 19 -0.30 -2.96 18.14
N GLN A 20 -0.21 -2.23 19.26
CA GLN A 20 0.48 -0.93 19.34
C GLN A 20 1.95 -0.99 18.90
N PHE A 21 2.58 -2.18 18.94
CA PHE A 21 3.96 -2.37 18.51
C PHE A 21 4.09 -2.75 17.03
N LEU A 22 2.98 -2.99 16.34
CA LEU A 22 2.98 -3.26 14.91
C LEU A 22 3.11 -1.98 14.12
N TYR A 23 3.93 -2.05 13.08
CA TYR A 23 3.98 -1.02 12.06
C TYR A 23 2.98 -1.32 10.94
N PRO A 24 2.53 -0.28 10.21
CA PRO A 24 1.78 -0.46 8.98
C PRO A 24 2.51 -1.39 8.00
N VAL A 25 1.74 -2.20 7.28
CA VAL A 25 2.25 -3.25 6.38
C VAL A 25 3.24 -2.72 5.35
N ASP A 26 3.03 -1.49 4.88
CA ASP A 26 3.83 -0.81 3.88
C ASP A 26 5.09 -0.12 4.43
N ARG A 27 5.39 -0.22 5.73
CA ARG A 27 6.60 0.39 6.33
C ARG A 27 7.89 -0.06 5.64
N VAL A 28 7.97 -1.33 5.26
CA VAL A 28 9.15 -1.91 4.61
C VAL A 28 9.27 -1.53 3.14
N LEU A 29 8.22 -0.93 2.56
CA LEU A 29 8.14 -0.55 1.15
C LEU A 29 8.32 0.96 0.95
N ARG A 30 8.67 1.72 1.99
CA ARG A 30 8.72 3.19 1.96
C ARG A 30 9.66 3.78 0.93
N ASP A 31 10.69 3.03 0.54
CA ASP A 31 11.66 3.45 -0.47
C ASP A 31 11.10 3.33 -1.90
N LEU A 32 9.99 2.60 -2.09
CA LEU A 32 9.27 2.55 -3.36
C LEU A 32 8.41 3.81 -3.55
N LYS A 33 8.33 4.26 -4.80
CA LYS A 33 7.38 5.30 -5.21
C LYS A 33 5.94 4.84 -5.01
N SER A 34 4.99 5.77 -5.06
CA SER A 34 3.57 5.48 -4.86
C SER A 34 2.67 6.08 -5.92
N ILE A 35 1.48 5.48 -6.06
CA ILE A 35 0.36 5.99 -6.84
C ILE A 35 -0.91 6.02 -5.98
N THR A 36 -1.82 6.93 -6.31
CA THR A 36 -3.17 6.98 -5.75
C THR A 36 -4.18 6.53 -6.81
N LEU A 37 -5.04 5.60 -6.43
CA LEU A 37 -6.08 5.03 -7.28
C LEU A 37 -7.34 5.87 -7.20
N GLY A 38 -8.01 6.05 -8.35
CA GLY A 38 -9.41 6.42 -8.36
C GLY A 38 -10.30 5.21 -8.03
N ARG A 39 -11.58 5.48 -7.71
CA ARG A 39 -12.54 4.46 -7.26
C ARG A 39 -12.65 3.24 -8.18
N GLU A 40 -12.73 3.44 -9.50
CA GLU A 40 -12.84 2.33 -10.46
C GLU A 40 -11.57 1.47 -10.50
N ALA A 41 -10.39 2.09 -10.47
CA ALA A 41 -9.13 1.37 -10.41
C ALA A 41 -8.99 0.62 -9.08
N GLU A 42 -9.45 1.19 -7.97
CA GLU A 42 -9.48 0.51 -6.68
C GLU A 42 -10.34 -0.76 -6.73
N GLU A 43 -11.56 -0.69 -7.26
CA GLU A 43 -12.47 -1.82 -7.40
C GLU A 43 -11.84 -2.96 -8.21
N HIS A 44 -11.24 -2.66 -9.37
CA HIS A 44 -10.56 -3.65 -10.19
C HIS A 44 -9.31 -4.25 -9.50
N LEU A 45 -8.46 -3.41 -8.92
CA LEU A 45 -7.22 -3.86 -8.29
C LEU A 45 -7.47 -4.75 -7.07
N ARG A 46 -8.54 -4.48 -6.31
CA ARG A 46 -8.97 -5.31 -5.17
C ARG A 46 -9.27 -6.77 -5.58
N HIS A 47 -9.66 -6.98 -6.84
CA HIS A 47 -9.89 -8.29 -7.44
C HIS A 47 -8.69 -8.85 -8.21
N GLY A 48 -7.50 -8.25 -8.05
CA GLY A 48 -6.27 -8.70 -8.70
C GLY A 48 -6.22 -8.38 -10.20
N GLN A 49 -7.01 -7.42 -10.67
CA GLN A 49 -7.00 -7.01 -12.07
C GLN A 49 -5.99 -5.89 -12.33
N ALA A 50 -5.47 -5.84 -13.55
CA ALA A 50 -4.63 -4.74 -14.00
C ALA A 50 -5.45 -3.45 -14.14
N VAL A 51 -4.82 -2.31 -13.87
CA VAL A 51 -5.51 -1.00 -13.88
C VAL A 51 -4.73 0.06 -14.63
N THR A 52 -5.44 1.00 -15.25
CA THR A 52 -4.87 2.16 -15.93
C THR A 52 -5.34 3.42 -15.23
N LEU A 53 -4.45 4.41 -15.04
CA LEU A 53 -4.76 5.66 -14.34
C LEU A 53 -5.25 6.78 -15.27
N GLY A 54 -5.62 6.47 -16.51
CA GLY A 54 -6.12 7.42 -17.50
C GLY A 54 -5.10 8.43 -18.04
N ARG A 55 -3.89 8.50 -17.46
CA ARG A 55 -2.75 9.27 -17.96
C ARG A 55 -1.55 8.35 -18.24
N PRO A 56 -0.71 8.66 -19.23
CA PRO A 56 0.56 7.96 -19.42
C PRO A 56 1.43 8.14 -18.19
N GLU A 57 1.96 7.05 -17.65
CA GLU A 57 2.94 7.15 -16.58
C GLU A 57 4.34 7.28 -17.20
N LEU A 58 4.74 8.53 -17.43
CA LEU A 58 5.98 8.85 -18.16
C LEU A 58 7.23 8.59 -17.31
N GLU A 59 7.10 8.67 -15.99
CA GLU A 59 8.21 8.55 -15.04
C GLU A 59 8.45 7.11 -14.55
N ALA A 60 7.53 6.18 -14.83
CA ALA A 60 7.64 4.80 -14.37
C ALA A 60 8.46 3.94 -15.36
N GLY A 61 9.46 3.25 -14.84
CA GLY A 61 10.25 2.21 -15.48
C GLY A 61 9.42 0.99 -15.89
N TYR A 62 9.89 0.24 -16.89
CA TYR A 62 9.29 -1.06 -17.18
C TYR A 62 9.52 -2.02 -16.01
N LEU A 63 8.45 -2.64 -15.51
CA LEU A 63 8.43 -3.50 -14.33
C LEU A 63 8.84 -2.80 -13.03
N GLU A 64 8.91 -1.46 -12.99
CA GLU A 64 9.18 -0.73 -11.76
C GLU A 64 8.01 -0.91 -10.77
N GLU A 65 8.34 -1.21 -9.52
CA GLU A 65 7.37 -1.47 -8.47
C GLU A 65 6.97 -0.20 -7.71
N TYR A 66 5.67 -0.06 -7.47
CA TYR A 66 5.06 1.07 -6.77
C TYR A 66 4.11 0.56 -5.70
N ARG A 67 3.96 1.35 -4.65
CA ARG A 67 2.89 1.22 -3.66
C ARG A 67 1.61 1.85 -4.21
N ALA A 68 0.49 1.14 -4.17
CA ALA A 68 -0.81 1.66 -4.57
C ALA A 68 -1.68 1.94 -3.33
N TYR A 69 -2.25 3.14 -3.28
CA TYR A 69 -3.17 3.57 -2.22
C TYR A 69 -4.52 3.97 -2.81
N ASN A 70 -5.61 3.85 -2.05
CA ASN A 70 -6.87 4.49 -2.43
C ASN A 70 -6.89 5.98 -2.07
N SER A 71 -7.99 6.68 -2.35
CA SER A 71 -8.16 8.10 -2.05
C SER A 71 -8.17 8.43 -0.55
N GLU A 72 -8.37 7.44 0.31
CA GLU A 72 -8.35 7.58 1.77
C GLU A 72 -6.96 7.29 2.36
N GLY A 73 -5.97 6.95 1.52
CA GLY A 73 -4.62 6.60 1.96
C GLY A 73 -4.48 5.19 2.51
N VAL A 74 -5.46 4.30 2.27
CA VAL A 74 -5.35 2.88 2.61
C VAL A 74 -4.42 2.20 1.62
N PHE A 75 -3.42 1.46 2.14
CA PHE A 75 -2.50 0.70 1.30
C PHE A 75 -3.22 -0.50 0.67
N MET A 76 -3.29 -0.52 -0.65
CA MET A 76 -4.08 -1.49 -1.41
C MET A 76 -3.23 -2.61 -1.99
N ALA A 77 -2.08 -2.27 -2.58
CA ALA A 77 -1.27 -3.24 -3.30
C ALA A 77 0.19 -2.80 -3.50
N LEU A 78 1.06 -3.80 -3.67
CA LEU A 78 2.28 -3.65 -4.45
C LEU A 78 1.93 -3.91 -5.91
N VAL A 79 2.25 -2.96 -6.78
CA VAL A 79 2.01 -3.04 -8.22
C VAL A 79 3.31 -2.87 -8.98
N ARG A 80 3.36 -3.35 -10.22
CA ARG A 80 4.46 -3.11 -11.16
C ARG A 80 3.94 -2.48 -12.44
N PHE A 81 4.71 -1.57 -13.03
CA PHE A 81 4.28 -0.90 -14.26
C PHE A 81 4.60 -1.71 -15.51
N ASP A 82 3.57 -2.02 -16.31
CA ASP A 82 3.70 -2.66 -17.61
C ASP A 82 3.60 -1.61 -18.74
N ARG A 83 4.77 -1.13 -19.19
CA ARG A 83 4.90 -0.12 -20.25
C ARG A 83 4.16 -0.45 -21.55
N PRO A 84 4.23 -1.67 -22.12
CA PRO A 84 3.54 -2.00 -23.37
C PRO A 84 2.03 -1.76 -23.34
N THR A 85 1.39 -2.00 -22.19
CA THR A 85 -0.06 -1.82 -22.01
C THR A 85 -0.43 -0.54 -21.26
N ASN A 86 0.56 0.23 -20.82
CA ASN A 86 0.41 1.39 -19.93
C ASN A 86 -0.49 1.08 -18.73
N SER A 87 -0.27 -0.09 -18.09
CA SER A 87 -1.08 -0.57 -16.98
C SER A 87 -0.26 -0.92 -15.75
N TRP A 88 -0.90 -0.89 -14.59
CA TRP A 88 -0.35 -1.34 -13.31
C TRP A 88 -0.82 -2.75 -13.03
N GLN A 89 0.13 -3.67 -12.94
CA GLN A 89 -0.12 -5.07 -12.70
C GLN A 89 0.03 -5.37 -11.19
N PRO A 90 -0.95 -6.00 -10.54
CA PRO A 90 -0.81 -6.36 -9.13
C PRO A 90 0.27 -7.43 -8.95
N VAL A 91 1.20 -7.16 -8.03
CA VAL A 91 2.17 -8.14 -7.52
C VAL A 91 1.62 -8.77 -6.25
N LYS A 92 1.06 -7.95 -5.35
CA LYS A 92 0.40 -8.39 -4.12
C LYS A 92 -0.71 -7.42 -3.73
N VAL A 93 -1.90 -7.95 -3.48
CA VAL A 93 -3.06 -7.19 -2.99
C VAL A 93 -3.23 -7.43 -1.49
N PHE A 94 -3.61 -6.38 -0.76
CA PHE A 94 -3.86 -6.40 0.67
C PHE A 94 -5.31 -6.00 0.96
N GLN A 95 -5.88 -6.56 2.03
CA GLN A 95 -7.21 -6.21 2.52
C GLN A 95 -7.02 -5.50 3.86
N LEU A 96 -6.83 -4.19 3.78
CA LEU A 96 -6.67 -3.29 4.92
C LEU A 96 -7.83 -2.29 4.92
N ASP A 97 -8.10 -1.76 6.09
CA ASP A 97 -9.20 -0.85 6.41
C ASP A 97 -8.71 0.44 7.10
N THR A 98 -7.45 0.49 7.52
CA THR A 98 -6.83 1.66 8.14
C THR A 98 -5.93 2.41 7.15
N PRO A 99 -6.03 3.76 7.08
CA PRO A 99 -5.09 4.58 6.33
C PRO A 99 -3.65 4.39 6.81
N SER A 100 -2.70 4.40 5.87
CA SER A 100 -1.29 4.34 6.20
C SER A 100 -0.71 5.76 6.41
N PRO A 101 0.13 5.97 7.43
CA PRO A 101 0.89 7.22 7.58
C PRO A 101 1.94 7.44 6.47
N TYR A 102 2.16 6.44 5.61
CA TYR A 102 3.10 6.52 4.49
C TYR A 102 2.42 6.74 3.13
N ALA A 103 1.10 6.95 3.14
CA ALA A 103 0.34 7.34 1.95
C ALA A 103 0.83 8.70 1.42
N PRO A 104 0.79 8.92 0.10
CA PRO A 104 1.07 10.24 -0.47
C PRO A 104 0.05 11.26 0.04
N ALA A 105 0.48 12.52 0.24
CA ALA A 105 -0.44 13.59 0.63
C ALA A 105 -1.53 13.77 -0.44
N SER A 106 -2.78 13.96 0.00
CA SER A 106 -3.88 14.28 -0.90
C SER A 106 -3.58 15.59 -1.62
N VAL A 107 -3.54 15.55 -2.95
CA VAL A 107 -3.40 16.72 -3.83
C VAL A 107 -4.76 17.37 -4.03
#